data_AF-A0A561WRE9-F1
#
_entry.id   AF-A0A561WRE9-F1
#
_cell.length_a   1.000
_cell.length_b   1.000
_cell.length_c   1.000
_cell.angle_alpha   90.00
_cell.angle_beta   90.00
_cell.angle_gamma   90.00
#
_symmetry.space_group_name_H-M   'P 1'
#
loop_
_entity.id
_entity.type
_entity.pdbx_description
1 polymer ?
#
loop_
_entity_poly.entity_id
_entity_poly.type
_entity_poly.pdbx_seq_one_letter_code
_entity_poly.pdbx_strand_id
1 'polypeptide(L)'
;MSENAAPLPDFTRWPSFPFEGDMRVKKLAPPVEVEPPRSGEDGADCVACATPDDAYIWVSERWRVRAMDRPTGLPMVLILECRSHLDLGDLPNLLAAELGVMTVRLERAIRSLDGVARVHVNRWGDGSAHLHMWFLARPYGRLQLRGTFLSLWDDILPVIPEHQWRENLALVAAWLAEFGGQANAEPAHIQWESPATLNVPMTGADEPREEAKRPATLGDVQAAAAAADSWVRHSDAPTAGSPPGGAGWVPRQQSPHPHPEDASSRSGAAGMPAGVPERGSAEPDPGVSTPGIGNVSAEPPKPVTVDHGVTGTGILSTGNTAAGSEDSER
;
A
#
# COMPACT_ATOMS: atom_id res chain seq x y z
N MET A 1 -24.09 -8.62 42.92
CA MET A 1 -22.71 -8.21 42.55
C MET A 1 -22.80 -7.68 41.14
N SER A 2 -22.85 -6.37 40.98
CA SER A 2 -23.03 -5.74 39.67
C SER A 2 -21.76 -5.94 38.85
N GLU A 3 -21.81 -6.90 37.93
CA GLU A 3 -20.77 -7.10 36.93
C GLU A 3 -20.60 -5.79 36.17
N ASN A 4 -19.37 -5.25 36.18
CA ASN A 4 -18.97 -4.05 35.45
C ASN A 4 -19.19 -4.26 33.94
N ALA A 5 -20.40 -4.02 33.44
CA ALA A 5 -20.65 -3.84 32.03
C ALA A 5 -20.19 -2.42 31.67
N ALA A 6 -18.89 -2.24 31.46
CA ALA A 6 -18.38 -0.98 30.95
C ALA A 6 -19.15 -0.61 29.67
N PRO A 7 -19.54 0.67 29.50
CA PRO A 7 -20.23 1.10 28.29
C PRO A 7 -19.37 0.81 27.06
N LEU A 8 -20.02 0.58 25.92
CA LEU A 8 -19.29 0.38 24.66
C LEU A 8 -18.42 1.60 24.35
N PRO A 9 -17.16 1.39 23.94
CA PRO A 9 -16.29 2.48 23.52
C PRO A 9 -16.84 3.24 22.31
N ASP A 10 -16.48 4.51 22.17
CA ASP A 10 -16.99 5.38 21.10
C ASP A 10 -16.67 4.89 19.68
N PHE A 11 -15.58 4.13 19.50
CA PHE A 11 -15.22 3.60 18.18
C PHE A 11 -16.29 2.66 17.59
N THR A 12 -17.15 2.08 18.44
CA THR A 12 -18.27 1.23 18.01
C THR A 12 -19.34 1.99 17.21
N ARG A 13 -19.32 3.33 17.28
CA ARG A 13 -20.23 4.21 16.53
C ARG A 13 -19.59 4.80 15.28
N TRP A 14 -18.31 4.51 15.02
CA TRP A 14 -17.64 5.04 13.85
C TRP A 14 -18.21 4.42 12.58
N PRO A 15 -18.36 5.17 11.48
CA PRO A 15 -18.87 4.60 10.23
C PRO A 15 -18.07 3.40 9.72
N SER A 16 -16.78 3.33 10.05
CA SER A 16 -15.89 2.23 9.65
C SER A 16 -15.96 0.99 10.52
N PHE A 17 -16.68 1.03 11.65
CA PHE A 17 -16.87 -0.13 12.51
C PHE A 17 -17.78 -1.16 11.81
N PRO A 18 -17.38 -2.44 11.72
CA PRO A 18 -18.03 -3.39 10.82
C PRO A 18 -19.28 -4.10 11.37
N PHE A 19 -19.59 -3.97 12.66
CA PHE A 19 -20.64 -4.75 13.29
C PHE A 19 -21.80 -3.87 13.80
N GLU A 20 -23.01 -4.41 13.71
CA GLU A 20 -24.22 -3.83 14.27
C GLU A 20 -24.86 -4.83 15.25
N GLY A 21 -25.74 -4.33 16.12
CA GLY A 21 -26.51 -5.14 17.08
C GLY A 21 -26.05 -5.00 18.53
N ASP A 22 -26.59 -5.87 19.38
CA ASP A 22 -26.37 -5.85 20.83
C ASP A 22 -24.98 -6.39 21.18
N MET A 23 -24.01 -5.50 21.31
CA MET A 23 -22.63 -5.83 21.70
C MET A 23 -22.35 -5.52 23.17
N ARG A 24 -21.39 -6.27 23.75
CA ARG A 24 -20.87 -6.03 25.10
C ARG A 24 -19.36 -6.17 25.10
N VAL A 25 -18.70 -5.38 25.94
CA VAL A 25 -17.25 -5.49 26.15
C VAL A 25 -16.95 -6.83 26.83
N LYS A 26 -16.06 -7.64 26.26
CA LYS A 26 -15.59 -8.89 26.89
C LYS A 26 -14.83 -8.55 28.17
N LYS A 27 -15.04 -9.35 29.22
CA LYS A 27 -14.24 -9.24 30.45
C LYS A 27 -12.78 -9.54 30.11
N LEU A 28 -11.88 -8.63 30.48
CA LEU A 28 -10.45 -8.82 30.30
C LEU A 28 -9.99 -10.00 31.18
N ALA A 29 -9.21 -10.91 30.59
CA ALA A 29 -8.56 -11.99 31.33
C ALA A 29 -7.53 -11.42 32.32
N PRO A 30 -7.25 -12.10 33.44
CA PRO A 30 -6.15 -11.69 34.32
C PRO A 30 -4.80 -11.77 33.56
N PRO A 31 -3.81 -10.95 33.93
CA PRO A 31 -2.45 -11.07 33.39
C PRO A 31 -1.86 -12.46 33.64
N VAL A 32 -1.00 -12.91 32.73
CA VAL A 32 -0.18 -14.13 32.90
C VAL A 32 1.25 -13.73 33.28
N GLU A 33 1.94 -14.57 34.05
CA GLU A 33 3.32 -14.30 34.47
C GLU A 33 4.34 -14.51 33.33
N VAL A 34 4.06 -15.46 32.43
CA VAL A 34 4.91 -15.78 31.29
C VAL A 34 4.01 -15.99 30.09
N GLU A 35 4.28 -15.26 29.01
CA GLU A 35 3.61 -15.45 27.73
C GLU A 35 4.16 -16.70 27.02
N PRO A 36 3.31 -17.46 26.32
CA PRO A 36 3.79 -18.54 25.45
C PRO A 36 4.77 -18.02 24.40
N PRO A 37 5.79 -18.79 24.00
CA PRO A 37 6.68 -18.39 22.92
C PRO A 37 5.89 -18.21 21.61
N ARG A 38 6.30 -17.24 20.79
CA ARG A 38 5.70 -17.03 19.46
C ARG A 38 6.13 -18.15 18.52
N SER A 39 5.42 -18.26 17.39
CA SER A 39 5.85 -19.17 16.33
C SER A 39 7.25 -18.79 15.84
N GLY A 40 8.14 -19.79 15.76
CA GLY A 40 9.51 -19.58 15.31
C GLY A 40 10.40 -18.80 16.28
N GLU A 41 10.07 -18.70 17.57
CA GLU A 41 11.00 -18.09 18.56
C GLU A 41 12.36 -18.81 18.57
N ASP A 42 12.37 -20.12 18.30
CA ASP A 42 13.56 -20.83 17.81
C ASP A 42 13.57 -20.79 16.27
N GLY A 43 14.65 -20.27 15.70
CA GLY A 43 14.84 -20.20 14.26
C GLY A 43 14.82 -21.55 13.54
N ALA A 44 15.12 -22.65 14.24
CA ALA A 44 15.05 -24.00 13.68
C ALA A 44 13.61 -24.44 13.32
N ASP A 45 12.62 -23.94 14.07
CA ASP A 45 11.19 -24.24 13.87
C ASP A 45 10.48 -23.13 13.08
N CYS A 46 11.22 -22.14 12.56
CA CYS A 46 10.64 -21.01 11.86
C CYS A 46 10.16 -21.38 10.46
N VAL A 47 8.84 -21.35 10.27
CA VAL A 47 8.18 -21.60 8.97
C VAL A 47 8.69 -20.65 7.88
N ALA A 48 8.84 -19.36 8.17
CA ALA A 48 9.33 -18.39 7.17
C ALA A 48 10.79 -18.64 6.76
N CYS A 49 11.64 -19.14 7.67
CA CYS A 49 13.01 -19.55 7.33
C CYS A 49 13.04 -20.81 6.46
N ALA A 50 12.16 -21.77 6.75
CA ALA A 50 12.07 -23.03 6.02
C ALA A 50 11.34 -22.92 4.67
N THR A 51 10.54 -21.87 4.47
CA THR A 51 9.75 -21.68 3.25
C THR A 51 10.67 -21.38 2.05
N PRO A 52 10.59 -22.17 0.97
CA PRO A 52 11.40 -21.96 -0.23
C PRO A 52 11.00 -20.69 -0.99
N ASP A 53 11.93 -20.17 -1.77
CA ASP A 53 11.76 -18.89 -2.46
C ASP A 53 10.64 -18.89 -3.50
N ASP A 54 10.29 -20.04 -4.08
CA ASP A 54 9.22 -20.19 -5.08
C ASP A 54 7.81 -19.99 -4.50
N ALA A 55 7.65 -20.06 -3.17
CA ALA A 55 6.40 -19.75 -2.48
C ALA A 55 6.14 -18.23 -2.33
N TYR A 56 7.12 -17.39 -2.67
CA TYR A 56 7.03 -15.94 -2.61
C TYR A 56 6.76 -15.35 -3.99
N ILE A 57 6.07 -14.21 -4.06
CA ILE A 57 5.80 -13.53 -5.34
C ILE A 57 7.02 -12.78 -5.87
N TRP A 58 7.91 -12.38 -4.96
CA TRP A 58 9.16 -11.71 -5.27
C TRP A 58 10.19 -12.01 -4.18
N VAL A 59 11.43 -12.19 -4.59
CA VAL A 59 12.57 -12.45 -3.70
C VAL A 59 13.78 -11.63 -4.10
N SER A 60 14.61 -11.28 -3.13
CA SER A 60 15.92 -10.67 -3.33
C SER A 60 16.94 -11.31 -2.39
N GLU A 61 18.15 -10.75 -2.36
CA GLU A 61 19.22 -11.18 -1.46
C GLU A 61 18.83 -11.07 0.03
N ARG A 62 18.01 -10.09 0.43
CA ARG A 62 17.72 -9.80 1.85
C ARG A 62 16.25 -9.76 2.21
N TRP A 63 15.37 -9.64 1.22
CA TRP A 63 13.93 -9.44 1.41
C TRP A 63 13.12 -10.39 0.54
N ARG A 64 11.95 -10.78 1.03
CA ARG A 64 10.98 -11.61 0.32
C ARG A 64 9.58 -11.03 0.50
N VAL A 65 8.73 -11.15 -0.51
CA VAL A 65 7.33 -10.69 -0.47
C VAL A 65 6.40 -11.87 -0.70
N ARG A 66 5.57 -12.16 0.29
CA ARG A 66 4.59 -13.25 0.29
C ARG A 66 3.19 -12.69 0.08
N ALA A 67 2.37 -13.44 -0.63
CA ALA A 67 0.93 -13.23 -0.71
C ALA A 67 0.20 -14.20 0.23
N MET A 68 -1.08 -13.95 0.45
CA MET A 68 -1.96 -14.94 1.08
C MET A 68 -2.06 -16.19 0.20
N ASP A 69 -2.40 -17.36 0.77
CA ASP A 69 -2.47 -18.61 -0.01
C ASP A 69 -3.67 -18.65 -0.98
N ARG A 70 -4.63 -17.72 -0.81
CA ARG A 70 -5.84 -17.56 -1.63
C ARG A 70 -6.27 -16.08 -1.63
N PRO A 71 -7.07 -15.62 -2.61
CA PRO A 71 -7.59 -14.25 -2.61
C PRO A 71 -8.39 -13.93 -1.34
N THR A 72 -8.34 -12.67 -0.92
CA THR A 72 -9.07 -12.12 0.24
C THR A 72 -10.15 -11.14 -0.22
N GLY A 73 -10.84 -10.49 0.72
CA GLY A 73 -11.85 -9.48 0.41
C GLY A 73 -11.27 -8.15 -0.10
N LEU A 74 -10.00 -7.87 0.20
CA LEU A 74 -9.28 -6.71 -0.29
C LEU A 74 -8.59 -6.96 -1.65
N PRO A 75 -8.37 -5.91 -2.47
CA PRO A 75 -7.69 -6.00 -3.75
C PRO A 75 -6.30 -6.64 -3.69
N MET A 76 -5.60 -6.44 -2.56
CA MET A 76 -4.29 -6.99 -2.31
C MET A 76 -3.95 -6.98 -0.82
N VAL A 77 -3.41 -8.10 -0.33
CA VAL A 77 -2.81 -8.23 1.00
C VAL A 77 -1.47 -8.92 0.82
N LEU A 78 -0.39 -8.24 1.21
CA LEU A 78 0.98 -8.74 1.08
C LEU A 78 1.73 -8.64 2.41
N ILE A 79 2.74 -9.50 2.53
CA ILE A 79 3.62 -9.57 3.68
C ILE A 79 5.06 -9.42 3.19
N LEU A 80 5.78 -8.43 3.71
CA LEU A 80 7.22 -8.27 3.50
C LEU A 80 7.97 -8.93 4.65
N GLU A 81 8.91 -9.80 4.33
CA GLU A 81 9.72 -10.54 5.31
C GLU A 81 11.21 -10.33 5.03
N CYS A 82 12.02 -10.26 6.08
CA CYS A 82 13.47 -10.39 5.93
C CYS A 82 13.81 -11.85 5.61
N ARG A 83 14.92 -12.12 4.91
CA ARG A 83 15.44 -13.49 4.78
C ARG A 83 16.06 -13.98 6.08
N SER A 84 16.80 -13.11 6.76
CA SER A 84 17.39 -13.41 8.05
C SER A 84 16.30 -13.53 9.11
N HIS A 85 16.48 -14.48 10.03
CA HIS A 85 15.62 -14.62 11.20
C HIS A 85 15.90 -13.47 12.18
N LEU A 86 15.13 -12.40 12.09
CA LEU A 86 15.25 -11.19 12.91
C LEU A 86 13.85 -10.70 13.27
N ASP A 87 13.65 -10.14 14.45
CA ASP A 87 12.49 -9.29 14.72
C ASP A 87 12.80 -7.83 14.33
N LEU A 88 11.80 -6.96 14.35
CA LEU A 88 11.91 -5.55 13.98
C LEU A 88 12.98 -4.82 14.80
N GLY A 89 13.05 -5.10 16.10
CA GLY A 89 14.02 -4.49 17.02
C GLY A 89 15.45 -4.96 16.84
N ASP A 90 15.64 -6.11 16.18
CA ASP A 90 16.95 -6.74 15.97
C ASP A 90 17.59 -6.34 14.64
N LEU A 91 16.90 -5.54 13.82
CA LEU A 91 17.42 -5.14 12.53
C LEU A 91 18.69 -4.28 12.67
N PRO A 92 19.81 -4.67 12.04
CA PRO A 92 20.96 -3.79 11.93
C PRO A 92 20.63 -2.57 11.05
N ASN A 93 21.33 -1.46 11.27
CA ASN A 93 21.05 -0.16 10.63
C ASN A 93 20.84 -0.22 9.11
N LEU A 94 21.62 -1.05 8.40
CA LEU A 94 21.47 -1.22 6.95
C LEU A 94 20.12 -1.87 6.58
N LEU A 95 19.73 -2.94 7.28
CA LEU A 95 18.43 -3.58 7.06
C LEU A 95 17.27 -2.69 7.50
N ALA A 96 17.42 -1.92 8.58
CA ALA A 96 16.41 -0.95 9.00
C ALA A 96 16.21 0.15 7.95
N ALA A 97 17.30 0.65 7.34
CA ALA A 97 17.22 1.61 6.23
C ALA A 97 16.54 1.00 5.00
N GLU A 98 16.90 -0.23 4.64
CA GLU A 98 16.28 -0.96 3.53
C GLU A 98 14.80 -1.25 3.78
N LEU A 99 14.40 -1.55 5.01
CA LEU A 99 13.00 -1.74 5.37
C LEU A 99 12.17 -0.49 5.03
N GLY A 100 12.69 0.70 5.34
CA GLY A 100 12.05 1.96 4.97
C GLY A 100 11.89 2.11 3.46
N VAL A 101 12.92 1.79 2.69
CA VAL A 101 12.88 1.81 1.22
C VAL A 101 11.88 0.79 0.67
N MET A 102 11.90 -0.45 1.16
CA MET A 102 10.99 -1.51 0.75
C MET A 102 9.54 -1.19 1.09
N THR A 103 9.29 -0.54 2.23
CA THR A 103 7.95 -0.08 2.63
C THR A 103 7.39 0.90 1.59
N VAL A 104 8.18 1.89 1.17
CA VAL A 104 7.75 2.87 0.15
C VAL A 104 7.57 2.21 -1.22
N ARG A 105 8.46 1.28 -1.59
CA ARG A 105 8.38 0.53 -2.85
C ARG A 105 7.10 -0.29 -2.95
N LEU A 106 6.81 -1.11 -1.94
CA LEU A 106 5.59 -1.90 -1.89
C LEU A 106 4.33 -1.03 -1.83
N GLU A 107 4.32 0.05 -1.04
CA GLU A 107 3.21 1.01 -1.01
C GLU A 107 2.88 1.52 -2.41
N ARG A 108 3.90 1.93 -3.17
CA ARG A 108 3.75 2.47 -4.52
C ARG A 108 3.28 1.40 -5.51
N ALA A 109 3.88 0.21 -5.48
CA ALA A 109 3.50 -0.89 -6.35
C ALA A 109 2.04 -1.29 -6.15
N ILE A 110 1.62 -1.46 -4.89
CA ILE A 110 0.23 -1.81 -4.55
C ILE A 110 -0.72 -0.67 -4.90
N ARG A 111 -0.35 0.59 -4.62
CA ARG A 111 -1.20 1.75 -4.95
C ARG A 111 -1.31 2.01 -6.45
N SER A 112 -0.39 1.52 -7.28
CA SER A 112 -0.52 1.60 -8.74
C SER A 112 -1.51 0.60 -9.33
N LEU A 113 -2.00 -0.36 -8.55
CA LEU A 113 -3.07 -1.26 -8.98
C LEU A 113 -4.37 -0.48 -9.19
N ASP A 114 -5.13 -0.88 -10.20
CA ASP A 114 -6.44 -0.30 -10.48
C ASP A 114 -7.39 -0.51 -9.30
N GLY A 115 -8.15 0.54 -8.97
CA GLY A 115 -9.12 0.49 -7.89
C GLY A 115 -8.51 0.50 -6.47
N VAL A 116 -7.20 0.75 -6.30
CA VAL A 116 -6.59 0.96 -4.97
C VAL A 116 -6.47 2.45 -4.66
N ALA A 117 -6.99 2.90 -3.51
CA ALA A 117 -6.86 4.29 -3.09
C ALA A 117 -5.69 4.54 -2.14
N ARG A 118 -5.46 3.65 -1.17
CA ARG A 118 -4.42 3.78 -0.14
C ARG A 118 -3.96 2.39 0.28
N VAL A 119 -2.75 2.30 0.82
CA VAL A 119 -2.20 1.08 1.41
C VAL A 119 -2.00 1.34 2.89
N HIS A 120 -2.50 0.44 3.75
CA HIS A 120 -2.21 0.47 5.17
C HIS A 120 -1.00 -0.44 5.44
N VAL A 121 -0.03 0.05 6.19
CA VAL A 121 1.19 -0.67 6.55
C VAL A 121 1.16 -0.95 8.05
N ASN A 122 1.24 -2.22 8.45
CA ASN A 122 1.08 -2.62 9.86
C ASN A 122 2.18 -3.61 10.28
N ARG A 123 2.57 -3.54 11.56
CA ARG A 123 3.30 -4.59 12.25
C ARG A 123 2.44 -5.10 13.41
N TRP A 124 2.10 -6.38 13.37
CA TRP A 124 1.45 -7.08 14.48
C TRP A 124 2.39 -8.16 15.04
N GLY A 125 2.83 -7.94 16.28
CA GLY A 125 3.96 -8.56 17.01
C GLY A 125 3.88 -10.05 17.26
N ASP A 126 2.66 -10.53 17.45
CA ASP A 126 2.40 -11.55 18.48
C ASP A 126 2.33 -12.98 17.91
N GLY A 127 2.15 -13.11 16.60
CA GLY A 127 1.97 -14.42 15.94
C GLY A 127 3.27 -15.13 15.55
N SER A 128 4.35 -14.39 15.30
CA SER A 128 5.63 -14.93 14.80
C SER A 128 6.79 -14.05 15.23
N ALA A 129 7.91 -14.68 15.60
CA ALA A 129 9.17 -14.01 15.92
C ALA A 129 9.90 -13.48 14.69
N HIS A 130 9.73 -14.15 13.55
CA HIS A 130 10.29 -13.72 12.26
C HIS A 130 9.60 -12.43 11.78
N LEU A 131 10.38 -11.39 11.46
CA LEU A 131 9.91 -10.09 11.00
C LEU A 131 9.02 -10.23 9.76
N HIS A 132 7.81 -9.70 9.90
CA HIS A 132 6.84 -9.61 8.81
C HIS A 132 6.04 -8.31 8.92
N MET A 133 5.96 -7.57 7.81
CA MET A 133 5.22 -6.31 7.69
C MET A 133 4.04 -6.49 6.75
N TRP A 134 2.85 -6.12 7.20
CA TRP A 134 1.60 -6.29 6.46
C TRP A 134 1.28 -5.05 5.63
N PHE A 135 0.85 -5.27 4.38
CA PHE A 135 0.37 -4.25 3.45
C PHE A 135 -1.04 -4.59 3.01
N LEU A 136 -2.02 -3.75 3.37
CA LEU A 136 -3.43 -3.97 3.05
C LEU A 136 -3.91 -2.88 2.09
N ALA A 137 -4.33 -3.28 0.89
CA ALA A 137 -4.82 -2.36 -0.13
C ALA A 137 -6.27 -1.95 0.16
N ARG A 138 -6.50 -0.67 0.44
CA ARG A 138 -7.85 -0.13 0.59
C ARG A 138 -8.45 0.21 -0.78
N PRO A 139 -9.62 -0.35 -1.15
CA PRO A 139 -10.31 0.00 -2.37
C PRO A 139 -10.62 1.50 -2.51
N TYR A 140 -10.61 1.97 -3.75
CA TYR A 140 -11.09 3.28 -4.15
C TYR A 140 -12.60 3.41 -3.93
N GLY A 141 -13.05 4.61 -3.57
CA GLY A 141 -14.47 4.92 -3.38
C GLY A 141 -15.14 4.31 -2.13
N ARG A 142 -14.49 3.40 -1.41
CA ARG A 142 -15.06 2.72 -0.21
C ARG A 142 -14.60 3.41 1.09
N LEU A 143 -15.18 4.56 1.42
CA LEU A 143 -14.78 5.34 2.61
C LEU A 143 -15.03 4.63 3.94
N GLN A 144 -15.95 3.66 3.99
CA GLN A 144 -16.20 2.83 5.16
C GLN A 144 -14.98 2.00 5.56
N LEU A 145 -14.12 1.64 4.59
CA LEU A 145 -12.92 0.83 4.81
C LEU A 145 -11.72 1.67 5.30
N ARG A 146 -11.95 2.89 5.81
CA ARG A 146 -10.87 3.76 6.31
C ARG A 146 -10.48 3.41 7.74
N GLY A 147 -9.20 3.58 8.02
CA GLY A 147 -8.66 3.49 9.37
C GLY A 147 -8.53 2.06 9.88
N THR A 148 -8.69 1.91 11.18
CA THR A 148 -8.18 0.77 11.97
C THR A 148 -8.86 -0.57 11.66
N PHE A 149 -10.10 -0.57 11.15
CA PHE A 149 -10.88 -1.80 10.95
C PHE A 149 -10.69 -2.47 9.58
N LEU A 150 -9.75 -2.01 8.75
CA LEU A 150 -9.56 -2.55 7.40
C LEU A 150 -9.27 -4.06 7.39
N SER A 151 -8.48 -4.57 8.35
CA SER A 151 -8.20 -6.01 8.47
C SER A 151 -9.44 -6.82 8.83
N LEU A 152 -10.32 -6.31 9.70
CA LEU A 152 -11.58 -6.97 10.01
C LEU A 152 -12.52 -6.98 8.81
N TRP A 153 -12.55 -5.89 8.05
CA TRP A 153 -13.32 -5.84 6.80
C TRP A 153 -12.81 -6.82 5.75
N ASP A 154 -11.51 -7.10 5.67
CA ASP A 154 -10.94 -8.08 4.73
C ASP A 154 -11.56 -9.48 4.90
N ASP A 155 -11.83 -9.89 6.15
CA ASP A 155 -12.48 -11.16 6.48
C ASP A 155 -13.99 -11.19 6.17
N ILE A 156 -14.62 -10.01 6.06
CA ILE A 156 -16.08 -9.85 5.89
C ILE A 156 -16.45 -9.65 4.42
N LEU A 157 -15.61 -8.93 3.66
CA LEU A 157 -15.87 -8.57 2.29
C LEU A 157 -15.92 -9.81 1.37
N PRO A 158 -16.74 -9.77 0.30
CA PRO A 158 -16.69 -10.81 -0.72
C PRO A 158 -15.28 -10.93 -1.30
N VAL A 159 -14.80 -12.17 -1.42
CA VAL A 159 -13.48 -12.47 -1.97
C VAL A 159 -13.40 -12.00 -3.43
N ILE A 160 -12.29 -11.36 -3.79
CA ILE A 160 -12.06 -10.90 -5.16
C ILE A 160 -11.86 -12.09 -6.14
N PRO A 161 -12.18 -11.94 -7.44
CA PRO A 161 -11.92 -12.99 -8.43
C PRO A 161 -10.44 -13.40 -8.48
N GLU A 162 -10.17 -14.70 -8.54
CA GLU A 162 -8.80 -15.24 -8.49
C GLU A 162 -7.92 -14.76 -9.65
N HIS A 163 -8.46 -14.63 -10.87
CA HIS A 163 -7.71 -14.13 -12.02
C HIS A 163 -7.21 -12.70 -11.79
N GLN A 164 -8.08 -11.81 -11.31
CA GLN A 164 -7.74 -10.43 -10.97
C GLN A 164 -6.68 -10.37 -9.85
N TRP A 165 -6.80 -11.25 -8.86
CA TRP A 165 -5.81 -11.35 -7.78
C TRP A 165 -4.44 -11.78 -8.30
N ARG A 166 -4.36 -12.82 -9.13
CA ARG A 166 -3.12 -13.30 -9.76
C ARG A 166 -2.48 -12.23 -10.65
N GLU A 167 -3.28 -11.52 -11.44
CA GLU A 167 -2.81 -10.38 -12.24
C GLU A 167 -2.20 -9.28 -11.37
N ASN A 168 -2.87 -8.92 -10.27
CA ASN A 168 -2.34 -7.93 -9.32
C ASN A 168 -1.01 -8.39 -8.68
N LEU A 169 -0.88 -9.68 -8.33
CA LEU A 169 0.37 -10.22 -7.79
C LEU A 169 1.52 -10.10 -8.80
N ALA A 170 1.26 -10.44 -10.06
CA ALA A 170 2.25 -10.34 -11.12
C ALA A 170 2.69 -8.88 -11.37
N LEU A 171 1.76 -7.94 -11.37
CA LEU A 171 2.07 -6.51 -11.52
C LEU A 171 2.96 -5.99 -10.38
N VAL A 172 2.63 -6.34 -9.13
CA VAL A 172 3.45 -5.93 -7.98
C VAL A 172 4.84 -6.58 -8.03
N ALA A 173 4.92 -7.87 -8.35
CA ALA A 173 6.18 -8.59 -8.46
C ALA A 173 7.09 -8.01 -9.56
N ALA A 174 6.52 -7.76 -10.74
CA ALA A 174 7.23 -7.15 -11.87
C ALA A 174 7.74 -5.74 -11.51
N TRP A 175 6.90 -4.93 -10.87
CA TRP A 175 7.29 -3.59 -10.42
C TRP A 175 8.47 -3.63 -9.45
N LEU A 176 8.48 -4.57 -8.50
CA LEU A 176 9.60 -4.72 -7.56
C LEU A 176 10.89 -5.16 -8.26
N ALA A 177 10.79 -6.02 -9.26
CA ALA A 177 11.94 -6.50 -10.04
C ALA A 177 12.67 -5.37 -10.80
N GLU A 178 12.00 -4.25 -11.12
CA GLU A 178 12.66 -3.06 -11.68
C GLU A 178 13.73 -2.47 -10.75
N PHE A 179 13.63 -2.74 -9.45
CA PHE A 179 14.60 -2.29 -8.44
C PHE A 179 15.55 -3.41 -7.98
N GLY A 180 15.56 -4.54 -8.67
CA GLY A 180 16.35 -5.73 -8.36
C GLY A 180 15.52 -6.89 -7.78
N GLY A 181 16.19 -8.01 -7.51
CA GLY A 181 15.53 -9.26 -7.12
C GLY A 181 14.89 -9.98 -8.31
N GLN A 182 14.12 -11.01 -8.00
CA GLN A 182 13.45 -11.90 -8.95
C GLN A 182 11.94 -11.87 -8.68
N ALA A 183 11.16 -11.59 -9.72
CA ALA A 183 9.72 -11.81 -9.71
C ALA A 183 9.42 -13.29 -9.99
N ASN A 184 8.58 -13.89 -9.14
CA ASN A 184 8.13 -15.28 -9.27
C ASN A 184 6.65 -15.37 -9.64
N ALA A 185 5.86 -14.32 -9.38
CA ALA A 185 4.49 -14.23 -9.87
C ALA A 185 4.48 -13.74 -11.33
N GLU A 186 3.97 -14.58 -12.23
CA GLU A 186 3.87 -14.26 -13.65
C GLU A 186 2.45 -13.82 -14.03
N PRO A 187 2.30 -12.87 -14.98
CA PRO A 187 1.00 -12.52 -15.52
C PRO A 187 0.32 -13.75 -16.13
N ALA A 188 -1.01 -13.79 -16.14
CA ALA A 188 -1.72 -14.83 -16.88
C ALA A 188 -1.25 -14.82 -18.34
N HIS A 189 -0.70 -15.93 -18.82
CA HIS A 189 -0.32 -16.05 -20.21
C HIS A 189 -1.56 -15.79 -21.07
N ILE A 190 -1.47 -14.80 -21.96
CA ILE A 190 -2.50 -14.56 -22.96
C ILE A 190 -2.60 -15.85 -23.78
N GLN A 191 -3.67 -16.61 -23.57
CA GLN A 191 -3.99 -17.72 -24.45
C GLN A 191 -4.45 -17.11 -25.76
N TRP A 192 -3.52 -17.02 -26.71
CA TRP A 192 -3.83 -16.52 -28.03
C TRP A 192 -4.61 -17.58 -28.81
N GLU A 193 -5.90 -17.72 -28.49
CA GLU A 193 -6.81 -18.47 -29.33
C GLU A 193 -7.07 -17.60 -30.58
N SER A 194 -6.59 -18.05 -31.74
CA SER A 194 -7.00 -17.45 -33.01
C SER A 194 -8.44 -17.87 -33.30
N PRO A 195 -9.44 -16.97 -33.24
CA PRO A 195 -10.82 -17.32 -33.54
C PRO A 195 -11.04 -17.70 -35.02
N ALA A 196 -10.02 -17.53 -35.86
CA ALA A 196 -10.07 -17.88 -37.27
C ALA A 196 -9.43 -19.25 -37.53
N THR A 197 -10.26 -20.28 -37.69
CA THR A 197 -9.92 -21.39 -38.57
C THR A 197 -9.84 -20.85 -40.00
N LEU A 198 -8.63 -20.69 -40.53
CA LEU A 198 -8.41 -20.50 -41.96
C LEU A 198 -8.84 -21.77 -42.69
N ASN A 199 -10.09 -21.82 -43.14
CA ASN A 199 -10.53 -22.80 -44.12
C ASN A 199 -9.91 -22.42 -45.46
N VAL A 200 -8.74 -23.00 -45.77
CA VAL A 200 -8.19 -22.97 -47.12
C VAL A 200 -9.07 -23.88 -47.98
N PRO A 201 -9.83 -23.36 -48.96
CA PRO A 201 -10.58 -24.21 -49.86
C PRO A 201 -9.58 -25.06 -50.65
N MET A 202 -9.63 -26.38 -50.44
CA MET A 202 -9.04 -27.35 -51.37
C MET A 202 -9.93 -27.42 -52.62
N THR A 203 -10.09 -26.31 -53.33
CA THR A 203 -10.76 -26.30 -54.64
C THR A 203 -9.69 -26.52 -55.70
N GLY A 204 -9.75 -27.70 -56.33
CA GLY A 204 -9.03 -28.02 -57.56
C GLY A 204 -7.85 -28.97 -57.39
N ALA A 205 -8.11 -30.19 -56.90
CA ALA A 205 -7.19 -31.32 -57.01
C ALA A 205 -7.36 -32.12 -58.32
N ASP A 206 -8.30 -31.75 -59.21
CA ASP A 206 -8.61 -32.51 -60.45
C ASP A 206 -8.87 -31.64 -61.69
N GLU A 207 -8.29 -30.44 -61.75
CA GLU A 207 -8.17 -29.70 -63.03
C GLU A 207 -6.68 -29.68 -63.40
N PRO A 208 -6.29 -29.95 -64.66
CA PRO A 208 -4.90 -29.83 -65.09
C PRO A 208 -4.51 -28.36 -64.94
N ARG A 209 -3.83 -28.01 -63.84
CA ARG A 209 -3.22 -26.70 -63.69
C ARG A 209 -2.21 -26.55 -64.82
N GLU A 210 -2.50 -25.69 -65.79
CA GLU A 210 -1.43 -25.14 -66.62
C GLU A 210 -0.33 -24.66 -65.67
N GLU A 211 0.89 -25.11 -65.91
CA GLU A 211 2.05 -24.78 -65.11
C GLU A 211 2.30 -23.27 -65.21
N ALA A 212 1.65 -22.51 -64.32
CA ALA A 212 1.78 -21.08 -64.23
C ALA A 212 3.23 -20.79 -63.82
N LYS A 213 4.03 -20.44 -64.82
CA LYS A 213 5.46 -20.14 -64.72
C LYS A 213 5.67 -19.14 -63.58
N ARG A 214 6.49 -19.53 -62.59
CA ARG A 214 6.83 -18.68 -61.43
C ARG A 214 7.30 -17.31 -61.94
N PRO A 215 6.68 -16.19 -61.53
CA PRO A 215 7.10 -14.87 -61.99
C PRO A 215 8.55 -14.66 -61.60
N ALA A 216 9.39 -14.31 -62.58
CA ALA A 216 10.83 -14.18 -62.38
C ALA A 216 11.20 -12.79 -61.84
N THR A 217 10.31 -11.81 -62.03
CA THR A 217 10.55 -10.41 -61.65
C THR A 217 9.33 -9.79 -60.96
N LEU A 218 9.56 -8.70 -60.23
CA LEU A 218 8.52 -7.95 -59.54
C LEU A 218 7.49 -7.33 -60.52
N GLY A 219 7.91 -7.03 -61.75
CA GLY A 219 7.02 -6.51 -62.80
C GLY A 219 6.00 -7.54 -63.29
N ASP A 220 6.37 -8.82 -63.29
CA ASP A 220 5.47 -9.91 -63.68
C ASP A 220 4.32 -10.11 -62.67
N VAL A 221 4.59 -9.85 -61.39
CA VAL A 221 3.59 -9.91 -60.31
C VAL A 221 2.58 -8.77 -60.42
N GLN A 222 3.05 -7.56 -60.74
CA GLN A 222 2.20 -6.37 -60.89
C GLN A 222 1.29 -6.46 -62.12
N ALA A 223 1.77 -7.03 -63.22
CA ALA A 223 0.96 -7.26 -64.42
C ALA A 223 -0.14 -8.32 -64.21
N ALA A 224 0.13 -9.38 -63.44
CA ALA A 224 -0.86 -10.40 -63.11
C ALA A 224 -1.95 -9.89 -62.14
N ALA A 225 -1.59 -9.02 -61.19
CA ALA A 225 -2.55 -8.41 -60.27
C ALA A 225 -3.57 -7.50 -60.98
N ALA A 226 -3.15 -6.77 -62.02
CA ALA A 226 -4.04 -5.91 -62.80
C ALA A 226 -5.11 -6.69 -63.61
N ALA A 227 -4.88 -7.97 -63.89
CA ALA A 227 -5.83 -8.83 -64.60
C ALA A 227 -6.92 -9.42 -63.68
N ALA A 228 -6.63 -9.55 -62.37
CA ALA A 228 -7.52 -10.18 -61.38
C ALA A 228 -8.65 -9.26 -60.88
N ASP A 229 -8.53 -7.94 -61.07
CA ASP A 229 -9.53 -6.94 -60.64
C ASP A 229 -10.86 -6.97 -61.43
N SER A 230 -11.03 -7.90 -62.38
CA SER A 230 -12.23 -7.97 -63.22
C SER A 230 -13.34 -8.90 -62.70
N TRP A 231 -13.14 -9.68 -61.64
CA TRP A 231 -14.14 -10.61 -61.13
C TRP A 231 -14.50 -10.36 -59.65
N VAL A 232 -15.81 -10.32 -59.41
CA VAL A 232 -16.55 -10.19 -58.13
C VAL A 232 -16.87 -8.76 -57.68
N ARG A 233 -17.94 -8.21 -58.27
CA ARG A 233 -18.94 -7.44 -57.51
C ARG A 233 -20.08 -8.39 -57.14
N HIS A 234 -20.13 -8.85 -55.90
CA HIS A 234 -21.38 -9.28 -55.28
C HIS A 234 -21.51 -8.59 -53.92
N SER A 235 -22.48 -7.68 -53.88
CA SER A 235 -23.04 -7.05 -52.70
C SER A 235 -23.88 -8.08 -51.96
N ASP A 236 -23.66 -8.22 -50.64
CA ASP A 236 -24.72 -8.39 -49.62
C ASP A 236 -24.06 -8.44 -48.24
N ALA A 237 -24.05 -7.28 -47.55
CA ALA A 237 -23.75 -7.19 -46.12
C ALA A 237 -25.06 -6.90 -45.38
N PRO A 238 -25.35 -7.55 -44.23
CA PRO A 238 -26.54 -7.22 -43.46
C PRO A 238 -26.38 -5.83 -42.84
N THR A 239 -27.35 -4.96 -43.09
CA THR A 239 -27.42 -3.61 -42.55
C THR A 239 -27.55 -3.61 -41.02
N ALA A 240 -26.53 -3.12 -40.33
CA ALA A 240 -26.65 -2.68 -38.94
C ALA A 240 -27.33 -1.30 -38.90
N GLY A 241 -28.42 -1.19 -38.14
CA GLY A 241 -29.20 0.04 -37.99
C GLY A 241 -28.38 1.20 -37.40
N SER A 242 -28.67 2.41 -37.88
CA SER A 242 -28.08 3.65 -37.38
C SER A 242 -28.50 3.96 -35.93
N PRO A 243 -27.62 4.47 -35.07
CA PRO A 243 -28.05 5.16 -33.86
C PRO A 243 -28.50 6.60 -34.18
N PRO A 244 -29.46 7.17 -33.44
CA PRO A 244 -29.91 8.55 -33.65
C PRO A 244 -28.85 9.54 -33.16
N GLY A 245 -28.72 10.64 -33.89
CA GLY A 245 -27.74 11.69 -33.62
C GLY A 245 -28.02 12.51 -32.36
N GLY A 246 -26.95 13.11 -31.82
CA GLY A 246 -27.05 14.13 -30.78
C GLY A 246 -25.69 14.60 -30.25
N ALA A 247 -25.45 15.90 -30.38
CA ALA A 247 -24.38 16.73 -29.78
C ALA A 247 -22.96 16.60 -30.36
N GLY A 248 -22.59 17.61 -31.15
CA GLY A 248 -21.27 17.80 -31.73
C GLY A 248 -20.19 18.04 -30.68
N TRP A 249 -19.04 17.37 -30.88
CA TRP A 249 -17.82 17.63 -30.14
C TRP A 249 -17.03 18.74 -30.85
N VAL A 250 -16.76 19.84 -30.14
CA VAL A 250 -15.88 20.92 -30.60
C VAL A 250 -14.47 20.62 -30.10
N PRO A 251 -13.42 20.62 -30.94
CA PRO A 251 -12.05 20.38 -30.48
C PRO A 251 -11.59 21.54 -29.58
N ARG A 252 -11.18 21.22 -28.36
CA ARG A 252 -10.56 22.18 -27.43
C ARG A 252 -9.16 22.54 -27.94
N GLN A 253 -8.96 23.81 -28.32
CA GLN A 253 -7.65 24.36 -28.63
C GLN A 253 -6.73 24.24 -27.40
N GLN A 254 -5.55 23.67 -27.60
CA GLN A 254 -4.47 23.68 -26.61
C GLN A 254 -3.85 25.09 -26.56
N SER A 255 -3.82 25.70 -25.38
CA SER A 255 -3.01 26.90 -25.14
C SER A 255 -1.58 26.47 -24.77
N PRO A 256 -0.54 27.17 -25.28
CA PRO A 256 0.85 26.81 -25.01
C PRO A 256 1.29 27.18 -23.59
N HIS A 257 2.01 26.28 -22.93
CA HIS A 257 2.70 26.55 -21.67
C HIS A 257 4.00 27.34 -21.95
N PRO A 258 4.34 28.38 -21.16
CA PRO A 258 5.65 29.00 -21.24
C PRO A 258 6.68 28.26 -20.38
N HIS A 259 7.90 28.12 -20.94
CA HIS A 259 9.12 27.70 -20.24
C HIS A 259 9.51 28.69 -19.14
N PRO A 260 10.18 28.24 -18.06
CA PRO A 260 11.01 29.13 -17.24
C PRO A 260 12.49 28.96 -17.61
N GLU A 261 13.10 30.04 -18.10
CA GLU A 261 14.55 30.25 -18.03
C GLU A 261 14.88 31.25 -16.91
N ASP A 262 16.11 31.11 -16.42
CA ASP A 262 16.80 31.86 -15.37
C ASP A 262 16.62 33.39 -15.38
N ALA A 263 16.47 33.97 -14.18
CA ALA A 263 17.07 35.27 -13.87
C ALA A 263 17.19 35.51 -12.34
N SER A 264 18.44 35.56 -11.88
CA SER A 264 18.87 36.16 -10.61
C SER A 264 18.81 37.70 -10.65
N SER A 265 18.38 38.33 -9.54
CA SER A 265 19.02 39.49 -8.85
C SER A 265 18.01 40.22 -7.94
N ARG A 266 18.18 40.13 -6.60
CA ARG A 266 18.71 41.15 -5.65
C ARG A 266 17.94 42.49 -5.65
N SER A 267 17.37 42.92 -4.53
CA SER A 267 18.02 43.60 -3.37
C SER A 267 16.90 44.06 -2.42
N GLY A 268 16.99 44.29 -1.10
CA GLY A 268 17.99 44.39 -0.02
C GLY A 268 17.19 44.80 1.27
N ALA A 269 17.67 44.99 2.50
CA ALA A 269 18.94 44.90 3.20
C ALA A 269 18.69 45.18 4.72
N ALA A 270 19.76 45.02 5.53
CA ALA A 270 20.02 45.44 6.94
C ALA A 270 19.96 44.32 8.00
N GLY A 271 20.99 44.03 8.81
CA GLY A 271 22.32 44.62 8.99
C GLY A 271 23.16 43.81 10.02
N MET A 272 24.45 43.71 9.74
CA MET A 272 25.60 43.11 10.49
C MET A 272 26.17 44.14 11.52
N PRO A 273 27.28 43.95 12.29
CA PRO A 273 28.40 43.01 12.06
C PRO A 273 29.09 42.35 13.29
N ALA A 274 30.00 41.41 12.95
CA ALA A 274 31.05 40.88 13.81
C ALA A 274 32.41 41.60 13.57
N GLY A 275 33.32 41.51 14.53
CA GLY A 275 34.74 41.87 14.41
C GLY A 275 35.62 40.97 15.30
N VAL A 276 36.76 40.53 14.76
CA VAL A 276 37.84 39.73 15.40
C VAL A 276 39.02 40.66 15.77
N PRO A 277 40.04 40.26 16.59
CA PRO A 277 41.22 39.54 16.05
C PRO A 277 41.90 38.49 16.98
N GLU A 278 42.85 37.75 16.40
CA GLU A 278 43.65 36.58 16.88
C GLU A 278 44.66 36.81 18.04
N ARG A 279 45.03 35.73 18.75
CA ARG A 279 46.39 35.08 18.78
C ARG A 279 46.58 34.09 19.95
N GLY A 280 47.30 32.98 19.72
CA GLY A 280 48.16 32.35 20.75
C GLY A 280 48.09 30.83 20.93
N SER A 281 49.17 30.14 20.55
CA SER A 281 49.43 28.69 20.50
C SER A 281 49.53 27.94 21.84
N ALA A 282 49.23 26.63 21.88
CA ALA A 282 50.11 25.52 22.30
C ALA A 282 49.36 24.18 22.58
N GLU A 283 49.82 23.10 21.95
CA GLU A 283 49.61 21.66 22.24
C GLU A 283 50.66 21.14 23.28
N PRO A 284 50.74 19.85 23.69
CA PRO A 284 49.76 18.72 23.79
C PRO A 284 49.82 17.89 25.12
N ASP A 285 48.79 17.02 25.33
CA ASP A 285 48.65 15.65 25.95
C ASP A 285 49.65 15.06 27.00
N PRO A 286 49.45 13.86 27.64
CA PRO A 286 48.28 13.02 27.97
C PRO A 286 48.29 12.48 29.44
N GLY A 287 47.25 11.76 29.90
CA GLY A 287 47.26 11.16 31.26
C GLY A 287 46.13 10.19 31.65
N VAL A 288 46.13 9.00 31.07
CA VAL A 288 46.01 7.65 31.68
C VAL A 288 45.26 7.43 33.03
N SER A 289 44.39 6.40 32.99
CA SER A 289 43.99 5.41 34.03
C SER A 289 42.76 5.61 34.93
N THR A 290 41.79 4.72 34.72
CA THR A 290 40.82 4.19 35.71
C THR A 290 41.49 3.39 36.83
N PRO A 291 40.89 3.30 38.04
CA PRO A 291 40.18 2.06 38.38
C PRO A 291 38.90 2.23 39.25
N GLY A 292 37.91 1.38 38.98
CA GLY A 292 37.35 0.40 39.94
C GLY A 292 36.55 0.83 41.20
N ILE A 293 35.25 0.51 41.13
CA ILE A 293 34.34 -0.06 42.16
C ILE A 293 33.86 0.84 43.32
N GLY A 294 32.53 0.98 43.42
CA GLY A 294 31.83 1.43 44.62
C GLY A 294 30.31 1.44 44.44
N ASN A 295 29.68 0.31 44.74
CA ASN A 295 28.22 0.12 44.71
C ASN A 295 27.60 0.87 45.92
N VAL A 296 26.70 1.82 45.69
CA VAL A 296 25.89 2.43 46.76
C VAL A 296 24.45 2.60 46.29
N SER A 297 23.53 1.92 46.98
CA SER A 297 22.09 2.03 46.82
C SER A 297 21.60 3.43 47.20
N ALA A 298 20.74 4.03 46.38
CA ALA A 298 20.05 5.28 46.69
C ALA A 298 18.53 5.05 46.63
N GLU A 299 17.85 5.30 47.76
CA GLU A 299 16.39 5.36 47.87
C GLU A 299 15.78 6.47 46.98
N PRO A 300 14.53 6.32 46.52
CA PRO A 300 13.84 7.37 45.78
C PRO A 300 13.33 8.49 46.74
N PRO A 301 13.35 9.76 46.33
CA PRO A 301 12.86 10.86 47.15
C PRO A 301 11.32 10.89 47.21
N LYS A 302 10.79 11.22 48.39
CA LYS A 302 9.34 11.38 48.64
C LYS A 302 8.79 12.68 48.01
N PRO A 303 7.51 12.70 47.58
CA PRO A 303 6.91 13.85 46.94
C PRO A 303 6.60 15.00 47.93
N VAL A 304 6.90 16.22 47.53
CA VAL A 304 6.58 17.46 48.26
C VAL A 304 5.17 17.89 47.91
N THR A 305 4.32 18.05 48.93
CA THR A 305 2.97 18.61 48.84
C THR A 305 3.04 20.14 48.85
N VAL A 306 2.39 20.81 47.90
CA VAL A 306 2.27 22.27 47.87
C VAL A 306 0.89 22.64 48.44
N ASP A 307 0.89 23.41 49.53
CA ASP A 307 -0.29 23.93 50.21
C ASP A 307 -0.61 25.34 49.69
N HIS A 308 -1.85 25.57 49.23
CA HIS A 308 -2.32 26.89 48.78
C HIS A 308 -3.15 27.53 49.90
N GLY A 309 -2.50 28.40 50.66
CA GLY A 309 -3.13 29.25 51.67
C GLY A 309 -4.03 30.32 51.08
N VAL A 310 -5.28 30.32 51.52
CA VAL A 310 -6.30 31.34 51.30
C VAL A 310 -6.13 32.47 52.33
N THR A 311 -6.18 33.73 51.90
CA THR A 311 -6.62 34.87 52.73
C THR A 311 -7.61 35.72 51.93
N GLY A 312 -8.78 35.97 52.52
CA GLY A 312 -9.86 36.72 51.91
C GLY A 312 -9.96 38.17 52.41
N THR A 313 -10.76 38.97 51.70
CA THR A 313 -11.65 40.01 52.26
C THR A 313 -12.61 40.43 51.15
N GLY A 314 -13.92 40.39 51.42
CA GLY A 314 -14.98 40.61 50.43
C GLY A 314 -15.51 42.04 50.38
N ILE A 315 -16.55 42.26 49.56
CA ILE A 315 -17.67 43.21 49.73
C ILE A 315 -18.81 42.87 48.73
N LEU A 316 -19.99 42.63 49.30
CA LEU A 316 -21.41 42.88 48.92
C LEU A 316 -21.92 42.83 47.45
N SER A 317 -22.75 41.80 47.19
CA SER A 317 -24.22 41.78 46.91
C SER A 317 -24.91 42.60 45.79
N THR A 318 -25.96 41.94 45.27
CA THR A 318 -27.11 42.34 44.40
C THR A 318 -26.87 42.16 42.90
N GLY A 319 -27.69 41.47 42.10
CA GLY A 319 -28.96 40.76 42.30
C GLY A 319 -29.72 40.78 40.97
N ASN A 320 -30.16 39.64 40.43
CA ASN A 320 -31.43 39.50 39.70
C ASN A 320 -31.67 38.05 39.25
N THR A 321 -32.66 37.41 39.86
CA THR A 321 -33.39 36.26 39.32
C THR A 321 -34.80 36.75 38.96
N ALA A 322 -35.19 36.59 37.69
CA ALA A 322 -36.57 36.75 37.26
C ALA A 322 -37.27 35.39 37.27
N ALA A 323 -38.41 35.35 37.95
CA ALA A 323 -39.33 34.23 38.06
C ALA A 323 -40.45 34.33 37.00
N GLY A 324 -41.03 33.18 36.68
CA GLY A 324 -42.33 33.01 35.99
C GLY A 324 -42.65 31.50 35.95
N SER A 325 -43.29 30.96 36.99
CA SER A 325 -44.73 30.61 37.07
C SER A 325 -45.06 29.35 36.24
N GLU A 326 -45.06 28.16 36.83
CA GLU A 326 -46.18 27.50 37.55
C GLU A 326 -47.16 26.76 36.62
N ASP A 327 -47.10 25.43 36.73
CA ASP A 327 -48.14 24.45 36.40
C ASP A 327 -49.36 24.60 37.33
N SER A 328 -50.57 24.39 36.80
CA SER A 328 -51.66 23.73 37.54
C SER A 328 -52.77 23.20 36.60
N GLU A 329 -52.89 21.87 36.61
CA GLU A 329 -54.09 21.02 36.49
C GLU A 329 -55.42 21.57 35.91
N ARG A 330 -55.82 21.02 34.76
CA ARG A 330 -57.05 20.20 34.61
C ARG A 330 -57.05 19.42 33.29
#